data_AF-A0AAW9KJD0-F1
#
_entry.id   AF-A0AAW9KJD0-F1
#
_cell.length_a   1.000
_cell.length_b   1.000
_cell.length_c   1.000
_cell.angle_alpha   90.00
_cell.angle_beta   90.00
_cell.angle_gamma   90.00
#
_symmetry.space_group_name_H-M   'P 1'
#
loop_
_entity.id
_entity.type
_entity.pdbx_description
1 polymer ?
#
loop_
_entity_poly.entity_id
_entity_poly.type
_entity_poly.pdbx_seq_one_letter_code
_entity_poly.pdbx_strand_id
1 'polypeptide(L)'
;YLNLNLNGSKGYSIYNVTIEDNDGLYTLENKDDKSNNSYEIINTGDKVQVKIYSKSINEKKKFKIQYLLNSAAVKYEDFSSLNWSFYTASKEHPVNDIELNINLNSTNFNANNLYYTVYGDGSFSTETTENKIKINGENLTSDLGIDLRFQKEFITTPSVDKHITTNIIDHNMIKPVAKDSSNMILP
;
A
#
# COMPACT_ATOMS: atom_id res chain seq x y z
N TYR A 1 -6.27 -12.12 -8.38
CA TYR A 1 -6.70 -11.76 -7.01
C TYR A 1 -6.01 -10.46 -6.64
N LEU A 2 -6.67 -9.59 -5.88
CA LEU A 2 -6.00 -8.52 -5.14
C LEU A 2 -5.96 -8.94 -3.67
N ASN A 3 -4.76 -9.06 -3.10
CA ASN A 3 -4.57 -9.39 -1.70
C ASN A 3 -4.37 -8.10 -0.92
N LEU A 4 -5.12 -7.94 0.18
CA LEU A 4 -5.11 -6.77 1.04
C LEU A 4 -4.76 -7.22 2.46
N ASN A 5 -3.55 -6.89 2.93
CA ASN A 5 -3.03 -7.34 4.23
C ASN A 5 -3.83 -6.75 5.40
N LEU A 6 -4.22 -7.55 6.41
CA LEU A 6 -4.99 -7.05 7.56
C LEU A 6 -4.13 -6.57 8.72
N ASN A 7 -2.85 -6.98 8.78
CA ASN A 7 -1.96 -6.67 9.89
C ASN A 7 -1.89 -5.16 10.17
N GLY A 8 -2.12 -4.76 11.43
CA GLY A 8 -2.12 -3.35 11.83
C GLY A 8 -3.37 -2.55 11.45
N SER A 9 -4.44 -3.19 10.96
CA SER A 9 -5.72 -2.51 10.65
C SER A 9 -6.93 -3.15 11.34
N LYS A 10 -8.06 -2.43 11.32
CA LYS A 10 -9.39 -2.96 11.67
C LYS A 10 -10.14 -3.51 10.45
N GLY A 11 -9.45 -3.72 9.34
CA GLY A 11 -10.00 -4.29 8.12
C GLY A 11 -10.38 -3.29 7.05
N TYR A 12 -11.01 -3.83 5.99
CA TYR A 12 -11.29 -3.11 4.76
C TYR A 12 -12.79 -3.03 4.47
N SER A 13 -13.20 -1.89 3.92
CA SER A 13 -14.53 -1.72 3.31
C SER A 13 -14.36 -1.56 1.81
N ILE A 14 -14.73 -2.58 1.02
CA ILE A 14 -14.70 -2.50 -0.46
C ILE A 14 -16.01 -1.85 -0.92
N TYR A 15 -15.91 -0.72 -1.60
CA TYR A 15 -17.08 0.08 -2.01
C TYR A 15 -17.50 -0.18 -3.43
N ASN A 16 -16.53 -0.36 -4.32
CA ASN A 16 -16.78 -0.43 -5.75
C ASN A 16 -15.67 -1.21 -6.44
N VAL A 17 -16.06 -2.06 -7.36
CA VAL A 17 -15.16 -2.79 -8.25
C VAL A 17 -15.67 -2.57 -9.66
N THR A 18 -14.85 -1.94 -10.50
CA THR A 18 -15.20 -1.69 -11.90
C THR A 18 -14.17 -2.29 -12.83
N ILE A 19 -14.62 -2.67 -14.02
CA ILE A 19 -13.78 -3.10 -15.13
C ILE A 19 -13.99 -2.16 -16.30
N GLU A 20 -12.91 -1.76 -16.94
CA GLU A 20 -12.89 -0.97 -18.17
C GLU A 20 -12.20 -1.83 -19.24
N ASP A 21 -12.93 -2.14 -20.32
CA ASP A 21 -12.43 -2.84 -21.50
C ASP A 21 -12.93 -2.15 -22.78
N ASN A 22 -12.82 -2.82 -23.94
CA ASN A 22 -13.18 -2.22 -25.22
C ASN A 22 -14.67 -1.88 -25.35
N ASP A 23 -15.53 -2.55 -24.58
CA ASP A 23 -16.98 -2.34 -24.65
C ASP A 23 -17.43 -1.20 -23.71
N GLY A 24 -16.58 -0.82 -22.74
CA GLY A 24 -16.78 0.34 -21.87
C GLY A 24 -16.45 0.09 -20.40
N LEU A 25 -17.02 0.91 -19.52
CA LEU A 25 -16.87 0.82 -18.06
C LEU A 25 -18.08 0.11 -17.43
N TYR A 26 -17.82 -0.91 -16.63
CA TYR A 26 -18.84 -1.71 -15.95
C TYR A 26 -18.58 -1.77 -14.46
N THR A 27 -19.65 -1.70 -13.66
CA THR A 27 -19.59 -2.04 -12.23
C THR A 27 -19.83 -3.54 -12.07
N LEU A 28 -18.99 -4.21 -11.29
CA LEU A 28 -19.14 -5.63 -11.01
C LEU A 28 -20.05 -5.85 -9.81
N GLU A 29 -20.83 -6.93 -9.83
CA GLU A 29 -21.66 -7.34 -8.69
C GLU A 29 -20.88 -8.25 -7.75
N ASN A 30 -21.15 -8.15 -6.44
CA ASN A 30 -20.58 -9.04 -5.44
C ASN A 30 -21.32 -10.38 -5.47
N LYS A 31 -20.66 -11.44 -5.94
CA LYS A 31 -21.21 -12.80 -6.07
C LYS A 31 -20.11 -13.83 -5.83
N ASP A 32 -20.45 -14.91 -5.13
CA ASP A 32 -19.59 -16.07 -4.88
C ASP A 32 -19.83 -17.24 -5.87
N ASP A 33 -20.63 -17.02 -6.90
CA ASP A 33 -21.05 -18.01 -7.89
C ASP A 33 -20.11 -18.14 -9.11
N LYS A 34 -19.02 -17.36 -9.14
CA LYS A 34 -18.03 -17.31 -10.25
C LYS A 34 -18.62 -16.81 -11.57
N SER A 35 -19.78 -16.17 -11.54
CA SER A 35 -20.40 -15.58 -12.72
C SER A 35 -19.45 -14.60 -13.41
N ASN A 36 -19.51 -14.54 -14.74
CA ASN A 36 -18.68 -13.59 -15.47
C ASN A 36 -19.04 -12.15 -15.07
N ASN A 37 -18.04 -11.27 -15.01
CA ASN A 37 -18.20 -9.88 -14.60
C ASN A 37 -18.78 -9.74 -13.18
N SER A 38 -18.20 -10.51 -12.25
CA SER A 38 -18.50 -10.44 -10.82
C SER A 38 -17.22 -10.43 -9.99
N TYR A 39 -17.36 -10.16 -8.70
CA TYR A 39 -16.28 -10.28 -7.74
C TYR A 39 -16.75 -10.89 -6.41
N GLU A 40 -15.82 -11.48 -5.68
CA GLU A 40 -16.04 -12.08 -4.38
C GLU A 40 -15.03 -11.50 -3.38
N ILE A 41 -15.48 -11.28 -2.14
CA ILE A 41 -14.62 -10.85 -1.03
C ILE A 41 -14.41 -12.06 -0.11
N ILE A 42 -13.15 -12.45 0.07
CA ILE A 42 -12.77 -13.60 0.90
C ILE A 42 -11.94 -13.08 2.08
N ASN A 43 -12.37 -13.38 3.30
CA ASN A 43 -11.64 -13.03 4.52
C ASN A 43 -10.91 -14.27 5.04
N THR A 44 -9.58 -14.25 5.10
CA THR A 44 -8.78 -15.39 5.59
C THR A 44 -8.13 -15.13 6.96
N GLY A 45 -8.58 -14.10 7.68
CA GLY A 45 -8.10 -13.70 9.00
C GLY A 45 -6.87 -12.79 8.94
N ASP A 46 -5.87 -13.14 8.14
CA ASP A 46 -4.62 -12.38 7.91
C ASP A 46 -4.70 -11.39 6.73
N LYS A 47 -5.64 -11.61 5.81
CA LYS A 47 -5.89 -10.76 4.63
C LYS A 47 -7.36 -10.75 4.23
N VAL A 48 -7.72 -9.71 3.49
CA VAL A 48 -8.92 -9.64 2.66
C VAL A 48 -8.48 -9.87 1.22
N GLN A 49 -9.14 -10.78 0.51
CA GLN A 49 -8.88 -11.02 -0.91
C GLN A 49 -10.08 -10.55 -1.73
N VAL A 50 -9.81 -9.75 -2.76
CA VAL A 50 -10.78 -9.43 -3.80
C VAL A 50 -10.50 -10.32 -5.00
N LYS A 51 -11.38 -11.27 -5.25
CA LYS A 51 -11.30 -12.18 -6.38
C LYS A 51 -12.24 -11.70 -7.48
N ILE A 52 -11.70 -11.43 -8.66
CA ILE A 52 -12.47 -10.92 -9.80
C ILE A 52 -12.63 -12.03 -10.84
N TYR A 53 -13.86 -12.27 -11.26
CA TYR A 53 -14.22 -13.21 -12.32
C TYR A 53 -14.47 -12.42 -13.62
N SER A 54 -13.53 -12.48 -14.55
CA SER A 54 -13.62 -11.84 -15.86
C SER A 54 -13.08 -12.77 -16.93
N LYS A 55 -13.94 -13.19 -17.85
CA LYS A 55 -13.54 -13.85 -19.09
C LYS A 55 -12.85 -12.81 -19.96
N SER A 56 -11.73 -13.21 -20.56
CA SER A 56 -10.97 -12.35 -21.45
C SER A 56 -10.38 -13.14 -22.60
N ILE A 57 -10.35 -12.57 -23.81
CA ILE A 57 -9.72 -13.17 -24.99
C ILE A 57 -8.84 -12.13 -25.68
N ASN A 58 -7.52 -12.22 -25.48
CA ASN A 58 -6.51 -11.36 -26.11
C ASN A 58 -6.86 -9.86 -26.06
N GLU A 59 -7.13 -9.37 -24.86
CA GLU A 59 -7.58 -8.00 -24.64
C GLU A 59 -6.94 -7.40 -23.39
N LYS A 60 -6.86 -6.06 -23.37
CA LYS A 60 -6.44 -5.30 -22.21
C LYS A 60 -7.66 -4.91 -21.39
N LYS A 61 -7.65 -5.25 -20.10
CA LYS A 61 -8.67 -4.82 -19.14
C LYS A 61 -8.04 -4.02 -18.03
N LYS A 62 -8.76 -3.01 -17.55
CA LYS A 62 -8.37 -2.21 -16.39
C LYS A 62 -9.37 -2.43 -15.27
N PHE A 63 -8.86 -2.92 -14.16
CA PHE A 63 -9.64 -3.14 -12.95
C PHE A 63 -9.42 -1.97 -11.99
N LYS A 64 -10.49 -1.42 -11.45
CA LYS A 64 -10.45 -0.38 -10.43
C LYS A 64 -11.19 -0.86 -9.20
N ILE A 65 -10.48 -0.91 -8.08
CA ILE A 65 -11.03 -1.30 -6.78
C ILE A 65 -10.96 -0.07 -5.87
N GLN A 66 -12.09 0.34 -5.32
CA GLN A 66 -12.18 1.44 -4.36
C GLN A 66 -12.46 0.85 -2.98
N TYR A 67 -11.60 1.16 -2.02
CA TYR A 67 -11.73 0.65 -0.66
C TYR A 67 -11.33 1.69 0.38
N LEU A 68 -11.85 1.52 1.60
CA LEU A 68 -11.36 2.17 2.81
C LEU A 68 -10.59 1.16 3.64
N LEU A 69 -9.41 1.58 4.08
CA LEU A 69 -8.60 0.87 5.05
C LEU A 69 -8.83 1.48 6.44
N ASN A 70 -9.37 0.69 7.37
CA ASN A 70 -9.77 1.18 8.68
C ASN A 70 -8.62 1.11 9.69
N SER A 71 -8.33 2.23 10.37
CA SER A 71 -7.38 2.31 11.50
C SER A 71 -5.94 1.85 11.20
N ALA A 72 -5.46 1.96 9.97
CA ALA A 72 -4.07 1.62 9.62
C ALA A 72 -3.04 2.68 10.00
N ALA A 73 -3.47 3.94 10.09
CA ALA A 73 -2.63 5.02 10.57
C ALA A 73 -2.78 5.18 12.09
N VAL A 74 -1.67 5.35 12.78
CA VAL A 74 -1.59 5.49 14.24
C VAL A 74 -1.06 6.87 14.59
N LYS A 75 -1.68 7.53 15.57
CA LYS A 75 -1.21 8.80 16.11
C LYS A 75 -0.40 8.56 17.38
N TYR A 76 0.81 9.09 17.43
CA TYR A 76 1.64 9.20 18.64
C TYR A 76 1.67 10.66 19.12
N GLU A 77 2.35 10.89 20.24
CA GLU A 77 2.49 12.23 20.84
C GLU A 77 3.16 13.23 19.89
N ASP A 78 4.17 12.81 19.14
CA ASP A 78 5.00 13.69 18.31
C ASP A 78 4.77 13.55 16.80
N PHE A 79 4.23 12.42 16.34
CA PHE A 79 4.05 12.11 14.91
C PHE A 79 2.87 11.15 14.69
N SER A 80 2.43 11.00 13.44
CA SER A 80 1.59 9.89 13.00
C SER A 80 2.38 8.94 12.11
N SER A 81 2.03 7.65 12.13
CA SER A 81 2.65 6.63 11.31
C SER A 81 1.65 5.84 10.47
N LEU A 82 2.08 5.40 9.30
CA LEU A 82 1.43 4.39 8.48
C LEU A 82 2.49 3.37 8.04
N ASN A 83 2.40 2.14 8.54
CA ASN A 83 3.20 1.03 8.05
C ASN A 83 2.27 0.11 7.26
N TRP A 84 2.41 0.08 5.94
CA TRP A 84 1.41 -0.58 5.10
C TRP A 84 2.00 -1.22 3.84
N SER A 85 1.51 -2.41 3.50
CA SER A 85 1.73 -3.06 2.20
C SER A 85 0.51 -2.84 1.31
N PHE A 86 0.68 -2.14 0.19
CA PHE A 86 -0.39 -1.72 -0.72
C PHE A 86 -0.67 -2.73 -1.83
N TYR A 87 0.32 -3.55 -2.18
CA TYR A 87 0.21 -4.51 -3.26
C TYR A 87 1.15 -5.69 -3.05
N THR A 88 0.69 -6.89 -3.39
CA THR A 88 1.49 -8.13 -3.36
C THR A 88 1.77 -8.59 -4.78
N ALA A 89 3.03 -8.47 -5.22
CA ALA A 89 3.52 -9.16 -6.42
C ALA A 89 4.11 -10.54 -6.05
N SER A 90 4.43 -11.34 -7.07
CA SER A 90 5.07 -12.65 -6.90
C SER A 90 5.97 -12.95 -8.10
N LYS A 91 6.82 -13.98 -8.00
CA LYS A 91 7.64 -14.42 -9.16
C LYS A 91 6.78 -15.02 -10.26
N GLU A 92 5.68 -15.67 -9.89
CA GLU A 92 4.72 -16.28 -10.80
C GLU A 92 3.84 -15.23 -11.49
N HIS A 93 3.60 -14.11 -10.80
CA HIS A 93 2.83 -12.97 -11.28
C HIS A 93 3.56 -11.66 -10.96
N PRO A 94 4.61 -11.32 -11.72
CA PRO A 94 5.39 -10.11 -11.50
C PRO A 94 4.61 -8.88 -11.94
N VAL A 95 4.99 -7.72 -11.40
CA VAL A 95 4.50 -6.42 -11.81
C VAL A 95 5.62 -5.68 -12.53
N ASN A 96 5.42 -5.43 -13.83
CA ASN A 96 6.41 -4.73 -14.65
C ASN A 96 6.56 -3.28 -14.22
N ASP A 97 5.44 -2.58 -14.05
CA ASP A 97 5.38 -1.15 -13.73
C ASP A 97 4.32 -0.89 -12.67
N ILE A 98 4.64 -0.06 -11.67
CA ILE A 98 3.71 0.38 -10.64
C ILE A 98 3.90 1.85 -10.31
N GLU A 99 2.79 2.57 -10.16
CA GLU A 99 2.76 3.93 -9.65
C GLU A 99 1.91 3.97 -8.38
N LEU A 100 2.53 4.20 -7.23
CA LEU A 100 1.86 4.41 -5.96
C LEU A 100 1.84 5.92 -5.64
N ASN A 101 0.64 6.46 -5.47
CA ASN A 101 0.42 7.85 -5.11
C ASN A 101 -0.22 7.92 -3.72
N ILE A 102 0.47 8.53 -2.76
CA ILE A 102 -0.04 8.80 -1.41
C ILE A 102 -0.27 10.29 -1.30
N ASN A 103 -1.53 10.70 -1.14
CA ASN A 103 -1.90 12.08 -0.91
C ASN A 103 -2.29 12.28 0.56
N LEU A 104 -1.79 13.34 1.18
CA LEU A 104 -2.13 13.70 2.55
C LEU A 104 -3.08 14.90 2.51
N ASN A 105 -4.30 14.74 3.04
CA ASN A 105 -5.30 15.81 3.03
C ASN A 105 -4.98 16.87 4.10
N SER A 106 -4.25 17.92 3.75
CA SER A 106 -4.11 19.11 4.61
C SER A 106 -3.61 20.33 3.83
N THR A 107 -3.95 21.51 4.33
CA THR A 107 -3.46 22.81 3.85
C THR A 107 -2.15 23.24 4.53
N ASN A 108 -1.70 22.57 5.60
CA ASN A 108 -0.57 22.98 6.44
C ASN A 108 0.53 21.91 6.51
N PHE A 109 0.85 21.30 5.38
CA PHE A 109 1.87 20.27 5.31
C PHE A 109 3.27 20.84 5.55
N ASN A 110 4.08 20.13 6.35
CA ASN A 110 5.47 20.44 6.58
C ASN A 110 6.33 19.25 6.16
N ALA A 111 7.06 19.43 5.05
CA ALA A 111 7.95 18.41 4.50
C ALA A 111 9.04 17.95 5.48
N ASN A 112 9.45 18.80 6.44
CA ASN A 112 10.44 18.43 7.44
C ASN A 112 9.94 17.38 8.44
N ASN A 113 8.62 17.19 8.53
CA ASN A 113 7.99 16.19 9.40
C ASN A 113 7.61 14.93 8.62
N LEU A 114 7.98 14.84 7.34
CA LEU A 114 7.74 13.69 6.50
C LEU A 114 8.99 12.82 6.44
N TYR A 115 8.83 11.56 6.83
CA TYR A 115 9.86 10.53 6.67
C TYR A 115 9.22 9.29 6.10
N TYR A 116 9.83 8.66 5.10
CA TYR A 116 9.34 7.38 4.62
C TYR A 116 10.46 6.46 4.14
N THR A 117 10.20 5.17 4.22
CA THR A 117 10.97 4.12 3.55
C THR A 117 10.00 3.30 2.71
N VAL A 118 10.35 3.08 1.44
CA VAL A 118 9.63 2.16 0.56
C VAL A 118 10.25 0.78 0.71
N TYR A 119 9.42 -0.25 0.83
CA TYR A 119 9.85 -1.65 0.84
C TYR A 119 9.31 -2.36 -0.39
N GLY A 120 10.15 -3.22 -0.95
CA GLY A 120 9.87 -4.03 -2.13
C GLY A 120 11.18 -4.38 -2.82
N ASP A 121 11.10 -5.30 -3.77
CA ASP A 121 12.18 -5.62 -4.70
C ASP A 121 12.07 -4.79 -5.99
N GLY A 122 13.02 -4.97 -6.90
CA GLY A 122 13.09 -4.19 -8.14
C GLY A 122 13.73 -2.82 -7.94
N SER A 123 13.41 -1.88 -8.84
CA SER A 123 13.95 -0.52 -8.81
C SER A 123 12.85 0.49 -8.50
N PHE A 124 13.17 1.48 -7.67
CA PHE A 124 12.24 2.54 -7.27
C PHE A 124 12.80 3.93 -7.53
N SER A 125 11.91 4.82 -7.94
CA SER A 125 12.12 6.27 -7.88
C SER A 125 11.00 6.91 -7.07
N THR A 126 11.31 7.98 -6.35
CA THR A 126 10.32 8.68 -5.53
C THR A 126 10.39 10.18 -5.75
N GLU A 127 9.22 10.80 -5.86
CA GLU A 127 9.04 12.25 -5.91
C GLU A 127 8.17 12.66 -4.73
N THR A 128 8.59 13.67 -3.98
CA THR A 128 7.86 14.19 -2.84
C THR A 128 7.56 15.67 -3.05
N THR A 129 6.30 16.05 -2.90
CA THR A 129 5.83 17.43 -2.86
C THR A 129 5.19 17.72 -1.50
N GLU A 130 4.65 18.92 -1.35
CA GLU A 130 3.91 19.34 -0.14
C GLU A 130 2.63 18.55 0.14
N ASN A 131 2.14 17.73 -0.77
CA ASN A 131 0.84 17.05 -0.59
C ASN A 131 0.83 15.62 -1.10
N LYS A 132 1.95 15.17 -1.67
CA LYS A 132 2.03 13.93 -2.42
C LYS A 132 3.38 13.26 -2.23
N ILE A 133 3.34 11.97 -1.98
CA ILE A 133 4.44 11.05 -2.24
C ILE A 133 4.07 10.24 -3.47
N LYS A 134 4.90 10.31 -4.49
CA LYS A 134 4.82 9.49 -5.70
C LYS A 134 5.96 8.48 -5.68
N ILE A 135 5.64 7.21 -5.90
CA ILE A 135 6.61 6.12 -6.01
C ILE A 135 6.37 5.44 -7.34
N ASN A 136 7.38 5.41 -8.21
CA ASN A 136 7.38 4.56 -9.40
C ASN A 136 8.27 3.35 -9.10
N GLY A 137 7.76 2.16 -9.37
CA GLY A 137 8.49 0.90 -9.24
C GLY A 137 8.50 0.14 -10.55
N GLU A 138 9.59 -0.58 -10.81
CA GLU A 138 9.72 -1.48 -11.96
C GLU A 138 10.22 -2.86 -11.51
N ASN A 139 9.73 -3.91 -12.19
CA ASN A 139 10.14 -5.31 -12.00
C ASN A 139 9.93 -5.87 -10.59
N LEU A 140 8.75 -5.63 -10.01
CA LEU A 140 8.38 -6.15 -8.68
C LEU A 140 8.00 -7.63 -8.72
N THR A 141 8.54 -8.40 -7.79
CA THR A 141 8.17 -9.80 -7.54
C THR A 141 7.82 -10.07 -6.07
N SER A 142 7.73 -9.02 -5.25
CA SER A 142 7.36 -9.06 -3.84
C SER A 142 6.38 -7.93 -3.45
N ASP A 143 6.03 -7.85 -2.18
CA ASP A 143 5.15 -6.82 -1.64
C ASP A 143 5.74 -5.40 -1.83
N LEU A 144 4.88 -4.47 -2.28
CA LEU A 144 5.15 -3.04 -2.25
C LEU A 144 4.53 -2.42 -1.00
N GLY A 145 5.36 -1.86 -0.14
CA GLY A 145 4.91 -1.18 1.07
C GLY A 145 5.65 0.09 1.41
N ILE A 146 5.18 0.76 2.46
CA ILE A 146 5.78 1.96 3.02
C ILE A 146 5.79 1.90 4.56
N ASP A 147 6.86 2.38 5.17
CA ASP A 147 6.82 2.91 6.54
C ASP A 147 6.88 4.43 6.43
N LEU A 148 5.79 5.10 6.78
CA LEU A 148 5.57 6.51 6.62
C LEU A 148 5.36 7.15 8.00
N ARG A 149 6.09 8.22 8.28
CA ARG A 149 5.85 9.14 9.40
C ARG A 149 5.50 10.52 8.88
N PHE A 150 4.49 11.13 9.48
CA PHE A 150 3.94 12.41 9.06
C PHE A 150 3.41 13.19 10.26
N GLN A 151 3.02 14.44 10.03
CA GLN A 151 2.46 15.33 11.05
C GLN A 151 1.25 14.71 11.76
N LYS A 152 1.22 14.79 13.09
CA LYS A 152 0.20 14.13 13.91
C LYS A 152 -1.21 14.70 13.74
N GLU A 153 -1.29 15.94 13.27
CA GLU A 153 -2.54 16.69 13.08
C GLU A 153 -3.40 16.09 11.96
N PHE A 154 -2.83 15.24 11.11
CA PHE A 154 -3.55 14.55 10.02
C PHE A 154 -4.43 13.41 10.53
N ILE A 155 -4.19 12.94 11.76
CA ILE A 155 -5.00 11.91 12.42
C ILE A 155 -5.78 12.54 13.57
N THR A 156 -7.10 12.43 13.51
CA THR A 156 -8.02 13.01 14.50
C THR A 156 -8.30 12.09 15.67
N THR A 157 -7.91 10.81 15.59
CA THR A 157 -8.05 9.87 16.71
C THR A 157 -7.11 10.23 17.87
N PRO A 158 -7.40 9.78 19.10
CA PRO A 158 -6.49 9.97 20.23
C PRO A 158 -5.09 9.41 19.96
N SER A 159 -4.08 10.02 20.58
CA SER A 159 -2.71 9.51 20.57
C SER A 159 -2.60 8.24 21.40
N VAL A 160 -1.72 7.34 20.97
CA VAL A 160 -1.35 6.13 21.71
C VAL A 160 0.03 6.34 22.33
N ASP A 161 0.19 5.94 23.60
CA ASP A 161 1.48 5.95 24.27
C ASP A 161 2.44 4.96 23.61
N LYS A 162 3.67 5.41 23.35
CA LYS A 162 4.73 4.58 22.78
C LYS A 162 5.38 3.67 23.83
N HIS A 163 4.75 3.43 24.98
CA HIS A 163 5.27 2.56 26.03
C HIS A 163 5.25 1.08 25.59
N ILE A 164 6.30 0.71 24.85
CA ILE A 164 6.99 -0.59 24.75
C ILE A 164 6.09 -1.83 24.96
N THR A 165 5.56 -2.39 23.88
CA THR A 165 5.43 -3.85 23.78
C THR A 165 6.77 -4.43 23.31
N THR A 166 7.70 -4.62 24.25
CA THR A 166 8.78 -5.60 24.08
C THR A 166 8.15 -6.98 24.03
N ASN A 167 8.61 -7.79 23.08
CA ASN A 167 8.36 -9.23 22.88
C ASN A 167 7.35 -9.62 21.79
N ILE A 168 7.61 -9.22 20.54
CA ILE A 168 7.68 -10.21 19.44
C ILE A 168 8.93 -9.84 18.62
N ILE A 169 10.05 -10.50 18.94
CA ILE A 169 11.22 -10.50 18.06
C ILE A 169 10.89 -11.48 16.94
N ASP A 170 10.34 -10.98 15.82
CA ASP A 170 10.46 -11.70 14.56
C ASP A 170 11.92 -11.59 14.10
N HIS A 171 12.66 -12.66 14.38
CA HIS A 171 13.96 -12.91 13.80
C HIS A 171 13.78 -13.12 12.30
N ASN A 172 13.80 -12.03 11.50
CA ASN A 172 14.25 -12.02 10.10
C ASN A 172 14.18 -10.65 9.38
N MET A 173 14.47 -9.55 10.07
CA MET A 173 14.69 -8.26 9.39
C MET A 173 16.17 -7.89 9.43
N ILE A 174 16.82 -7.98 8.27
CA ILE A 174 18.17 -7.49 8.03
C ILE A 174 18.22 -6.00 8.42
N LYS A 175 19.21 -5.65 9.24
CA LYS A 175 19.43 -4.30 9.78
C LYS A 175 19.45 -3.26 8.63
N PRO A 176 18.86 -2.07 8.82
CA PRO A 176 19.02 -0.98 7.87
C PRO A 176 20.50 -0.58 7.80
N VAL A 177 21.03 -0.57 6.58
CA VAL A 177 22.38 -0.06 6.28
C VAL A 177 22.42 1.41 6.64
N ALA A 178 23.33 1.78 7.55
CA ALA A 178 23.62 3.16 7.88
C ALA A 178 24.14 3.88 6.64
N LYS A 179 23.66 5.10 6.44
CA LYS A 179 24.08 6.06 5.41
C LYS A 179 25.59 6.24 5.48
N ASP A 180 26.31 5.65 4.53
CA ASP A 180 27.74 5.89 4.38
C ASP A 180 27.94 7.29 3.79
N SER A 181 28.40 8.20 4.63
CA SER A 181 28.88 9.51 4.24
C SER A 181 30.31 9.37 3.72
N SER A 182 30.46 9.06 2.44
CA SER A 182 31.77 9.04 1.77
C SER A 182 32.17 10.45 1.33
N ASN A 183 32.76 11.19 2.27
CA ASN A 183 33.89 12.05 1.94
C ASN A 183 35.09 11.11 1.74
N MET A 184 35.75 11.12 0.57
CA MET A 184 37.21 11.21 0.43
C MET A 184 37.73 10.73 -0.95
N ILE A 185 38.11 11.71 -1.77
CA ILE A 185 39.35 11.91 -2.54
C ILE A 185 39.99 10.72 -3.30
N LEU A 186 40.11 10.95 -4.61
CA LEU A 186 40.89 10.24 -5.64
C LEU A 186 42.37 10.02 -5.27
N PRO A 187 42.94 8.92 -5.78
CA PRO A 187 44.14 8.97 -6.61
C PRO A 187 43.84 8.64 -8.08
#